data_AF-A0A1B0D2N2-F1
#
_entry.id   AF-A0A1B0D2N2-F1
#
_cell.length_a   1.000
_cell.length_b   1.000
_cell.length_c   1.000
_cell.angle_alpha   90.00
_cell.angle_beta   90.00
_cell.angle_gamma   90.00
#
_symmetry.space_group_name_H-M   'P 1'
#
loop_
_entity.id
_entity.type
_entity.pdbx_description
1 polymer ?
#
loop_
_entity_poly.entity_id
_entity_poly.type
_entity_poly.pdbx_seq_one_letter_code
_entity_poly.pdbx_strand_id
1 'polypeptide(L)'
;KPELEEVHATVSANKQNFKKGEEVVVTCRCNGSSHITFDWRYMNQKGKISNGTKVLTSESIHRISDTETEFEAHYKILESSIIICECQGIKDYATSIVSVYLTELNDPVEIFAPIDQPLEQESFEMICAADSANFSETAWYKDNVLLEADNTKTVYTNLSNNSVMRVLKFNWITKNDTGMYECQALEKSPFFSDSDEVKMVNIQRVVKYIDVGERPPENINEEIS
;
A
#
# COMPACT_ATOMS: atom_id res chain seq x y z
N LYS A 1 -34.07 19.96 -29.34
CA LYS A 1 -32.89 19.21 -29.80
C LYS A 1 -32.51 18.32 -28.63
N PRO A 2 -32.59 16.98 -28.72
CA PRO A 2 -32.21 16.16 -27.59
C PRO A 2 -30.70 16.35 -27.38
N GLU A 3 -30.33 16.67 -26.15
CA GLU A 3 -28.96 16.70 -25.67
C GLU A 3 -28.33 15.33 -26.01
N LEU A 4 -27.18 15.34 -26.68
CA LEU A 4 -26.44 14.10 -26.86
C LEU A 4 -25.94 13.70 -25.47
N GLU A 5 -26.34 12.52 -24.99
CA GLU A 5 -25.83 11.94 -23.75
C GLU A 5 -24.31 11.75 -23.89
N GLU A 6 -23.56 12.56 -23.13
CA GLU A 6 -22.11 12.49 -22.99
C GLU A 6 -21.72 11.12 -22.45
N VAL A 7 -20.61 10.55 -22.92
CA VAL A 7 -20.17 9.24 -22.43
C VAL A 7 -19.48 9.45 -21.10
N HIS A 8 -19.84 8.65 -20.09
CA HIS A 8 -19.19 8.64 -18.80
C HIS A 8 -18.61 7.25 -18.53
N ALA A 9 -17.37 7.21 -18.03
CA ALA A 9 -16.70 6.00 -17.62
C ALA A 9 -16.44 6.05 -16.11
N THR A 10 -16.70 4.96 -15.42
CA THR A 10 -16.25 4.75 -14.04
C THR A 10 -15.58 3.39 -13.95
N VAL A 11 -14.48 3.30 -13.21
CA VAL A 11 -13.79 2.02 -12.98
C VAL A 11 -13.48 1.86 -11.51
N SER A 12 -13.69 0.65 -11.01
CA SER A 12 -13.35 0.26 -9.65
C SER A 12 -12.67 -1.10 -9.62
N ALA A 13 -11.89 -1.34 -8.59
CA ALA A 13 -11.31 -2.65 -8.28
C ALA A 13 -11.84 -3.14 -6.93
N ASN A 14 -11.97 -4.46 -6.76
CA ASN A 14 -12.44 -5.06 -5.51
C ASN A 14 -11.54 -4.76 -4.30
N LYS A 15 -10.24 -4.55 -4.54
CA LYS A 15 -9.25 -4.00 -3.60
C LYS A 15 -8.14 -3.34 -4.41
N GLN A 16 -7.25 -2.58 -3.76
CA GLN A 16 -6.14 -1.91 -4.45
C GLN A 16 -4.77 -2.55 -4.18
N ASN A 17 -4.62 -3.29 -3.07
CA ASN A 17 -3.37 -3.94 -2.68
C ASN A 17 -3.44 -5.46 -2.89
N PHE A 18 -2.45 -6.03 -3.57
CA PHE A 18 -2.40 -7.44 -3.96
C PHE A 18 -1.03 -8.06 -3.74
N LYS A 19 -1.00 -9.34 -3.36
CA LYS A 19 0.22 -10.14 -3.45
C LYS A 19 0.43 -10.62 -4.89
N LYS A 20 1.68 -10.93 -5.24
CA LYS A 20 2.03 -11.42 -6.57
C LYS A 20 1.28 -12.73 -6.89
N GLY A 21 0.59 -12.73 -8.02
CA GLY A 21 -0.21 -13.85 -8.52
C GLY A 21 -1.67 -13.85 -8.06
N GLU A 22 -2.05 -12.95 -7.14
CA GLU A 22 -3.47 -12.77 -6.78
C GLU A 22 -4.27 -12.20 -7.95
N GLU A 23 -5.59 -12.42 -7.88
CA GLU A 23 -6.53 -11.95 -8.88
C GLU A 23 -7.21 -10.64 -8.42
N VAL A 24 -7.20 -9.64 -9.30
CA VAL A 24 -8.04 -8.45 -9.17
C VAL A 24 -9.30 -8.64 -9.99
N VAL A 25 -10.43 -8.21 -9.44
CA VAL A 25 -11.67 -8.01 -10.18
C VAL A 25 -11.82 -6.52 -10.41
N VAL A 26 -11.83 -6.12 -11.67
CA VAL A 26 -12.13 -4.75 -12.07
C VAL A 26 -13.48 -4.68 -12.74
N THR A 27 -14.23 -3.65 -12.37
CA THR A 27 -15.54 -3.36 -12.91
C THR A 27 -15.46 -2.00 -13.56
N CYS A 28 -15.66 -1.95 -14.88
CA CYS A 28 -15.89 -0.71 -15.59
C CYS A 28 -17.36 -0.55 -15.93
N ARG A 29 -17.89 0.63 -15.68
CA ARG A 29 -19.25 1.00 -16.01
C ARG A 29 -19.23 2.21 -16.93
N CYS A 30 -19.77 1.99 -18.12
CA CYS A 30 -19.95 3.01 -19.14
C CYS A 30 -21.41 3.43 -19.20
N ASN A 31 -21.67 4.73 -19.16
CA ASN A 31 -22.99 5.33 -19.32
C ASN A 31 -23.00 6.27 -20.54
N GLY A 32 -24.05 6.24 -21.36
CA GLY A 32 -24.21 7.10 -22.53
C GLY A 32 -25.01 6.41 -23.65
N SER A 33 -24.79 6.82 -24.91
CA SER A 33 -25.58 6.32 -26.05
C SER A 33 -25.54 4.79 -26.23
N SER A 34 -26.60 4.21 -26.80
CA SER A 34 -26.80 2.75 -27.02
C SER A 34 -25.75 2.00 -27.86
N HIS A 35 -24.70 2.68 -28.33
CA HIS A 35 -23.60 2.11 -29.12
C HIS A 35 -22.24 2.33 -28.43
N ILE A 36 -22.17 2.11 -27.11
CA ILE A 36 -20.90 2.13 -26.38
C ILE A 36 -20.11 0.85 -26.67
N THR A 37 -18.88 1.04 -27.15
CA THR A 37 -17.83 0.02 -27.13
C THR A 37 -16.86 0.30 -25.99
N PHE A 38 -16.14 -0.71 -25.54
CA PHE A 38 -15.20 -0.59 -24.44
C PHE A 38 -13.86 -1.23 -24.81
N ASP A 39 -12.79 -0.70 -24.22
CA ASP A 39 -11.46 -1.30 -24.27
C ASP A 39 -10.75 -1.14 -22.92
N TRP A 40 -9.87 -2.07 -22.61
CA TRP A 40 -9.03 -2.01 -21.41
C TRP A 40 -7.59 -1.69 -21.82
N ARG A 41 -7.04 -0.60 -21.29
CA ARG A 41 -5.62 -0.30 -21.42
C ARG A 41 -4.89 -0.49 -20.10
N TYR A 42 -3.62 -0.86 -20.21
CA TYR A 42 -2.74 -1.06 -19.07
C TYR A 42 -1.52 -0.19 -19.18
N MET A 43 -1.25 0.55 -18.11
CA MET A 43 -0.01 1.30 -17.97
C MET A 43 0.78 0.69 -16.81
N ASN A 44 1.98 0.21 -17.10
CA ASN A 44 2.88 -0.22 -16.03
C ASN A 44 3.52 1.01 -15.34
N GLN A 45 4.20 0.79 -14.22
CA GLN A 45 4.87 1.87 -13.48
C GLN A 45 5.94 2.63 -14.28
N LYS A 46 6.43 2.06 -15.39
CA LYS A 46 7.42 2.71 -16.28
C LYS A 46 6.75 3.61 -17.33
N GLY A 47 5.45 3.86 -17.21
CA GLY A 47 4.66 4.65 -18.17
C GLY A 47 4.49 3.97 -19.52
N LYS A 48 4.90 2.70 -19.67
CA LYS A 48 4.72 1.95 -20.91
C LYS A 48 3.29 1.44 -20.93
N ILE A 49 2.50 2.05 -21.81
CA ILE A 49 1.18 1.54 -22.16
C ILE A 49 1.40 0.27 -22.97
N SER A 50 0.78 -0.82 -22.53
CA SER A 50 0.80 -2.09 -23.24
C SER A 50 -0.60 -2.68 -23.25
N ASN A 51 -0.87 -3.49 -24.27
CA ASN A 51 -2.03 -4.40 -24.24
C ASN A 51 -1.73 -5.64 -23.36
N GLY A 52 -0.56 -5.69 -22.68
CA GLY A 52 -0.04 -6.92 -22.10
C GLY A 52 1.10 -6.72 -21.10
N THR A 53 0.73 -6.76 -19.82
CA THR A 53 1.52 -7.41 -18.74
C THR A 53 0.64 -8.15 -17.73
N LYS A 54 -0.64 -8.41 -18.07
CA LYS A 54 -1.59 -9.11 -17.21
C LYS A 54 -2.18 -10.32 -17.90
N VAL A 55 -2.41 -11.38 -17.13
CA VAL A 55 -3.11 -12.58 -17.61
C VAL A 55 -4.58 -12.36 -17.31
N LEU A 56 -5.36 -11.98 -18.34
CA LEU A 56 -6.82 -12.03 -18.29
C LEU A 56 -7.23 -13.47 -17.97
N THR A 57 -7.97 -13.66 -16.90
CA THR A 57 -8.45 -14.99 -16.49
C THR A 57 -9.89 -15.21 -16.93
N SER A 58 -10.73 -14.17 -16.84
CA SER A 58 -12.11 -14.17 -17.35
C SER A 58 -12.62 -12.75 -17.58
N GLU A 59 -13.64 -12.63 -18.42
CA GLU A 59 -14.38 -11.38 -18.68
C GLU A 59 -15.88 -11.66 -18.82
N SER A 60 -16.70 -10.72 -18.37
CA SER A 60 -18.14 -10.74 -18.55
C SER A 60 -18.68 -9.34 -18.85
N ILE A 61 -19.79 -9.32 -19.59
CA ILE A 61 -20.49 -8.10 -20.01
C ILE A 61 -21.92 -8.16 -19.48
N HIS A 62 -22.30 -7.15 -18.72
CA HIS A 62 -23.62 -7.01 -18.13
C HIS A 62 -24.28 -5.74 -18.69
N ARG A 63 -25.31 -5.91 -19.51
CA ARG A 63 -26.15 -4.79 -19.96
C ARG A 63 -27.14 -4.45 -18.85
N ILE A 64 -26.97 -3.28 -18.23
CA ILE A 64 -27.84 -2.81 -17.15
C ILE A 64 -29.08 -2.12 -17.73
N SER A 65 -28.90 -1.33 -18.79
CA SER A 65 -29.97 -0.65 -19.52
C SER A 65 -29.57 -0.43 -20.99
N ASP A 66 -30.39 0.30 -21.76
CA ASP A 66 -30.05 0.73 -23.12
C ASP A 66 -28.90 1.74 -23.16
N THR A 67 -28.58 2.39 -22.03
CA THR A 67 -27.56 3.43 -21.91
C THR A 67 -26.42 3.08 -20.95
N GLU A 68 -26.56 2.01 -20.17
CA GLU A 68 -25.59 1.61 -19.16
C GLU A 68 -25.13 0.17 -19.38
N THR A 69 -23.82 0.00 -19.53
CA THR A 69 -23.19 -1.32 -19.63
C THR A 69 -22.04 -1.42 -18.64
N GLU A 70 -21.96 -2.57 -17.98
CA GLU A 70 -20.94 -2.92 -17.02
C GLU A 70 -20.09 -4.07 -17.54
N PHE A 71 -18.78 -3.93 -17.35
CA PHE A 71 -17.74 -4.84 -17.80
C PHE A 71 -16.95 -5.28 -16.60
N GLU A 72 -17.02 -6.56 -16.29
CA GLU A 72 -16.22 -7.16 -15.23
C GLU A 72 -15.12 -7.98 -15.85
N ALA A 73 -13.90 -7.78 -15.37
CA ALA A 73 -12.75 -8.52 -15.84
C ALA A 73 -11.83 -8.91 -14.68
N HIS A 74 -11.29 -10.12 -14.80
CA HIS A 74 -10.44 -10.73 -13.80
C HIS A 74 -9.01 -10.80 -14.33
N TYR A 75 -8.06 -10.31 -13.54
CA TYR A 75 -6.65 -10.28 -13.94
C TYR A 75 -5.74 -10.79 -12.83
N LYS A 76 -4.75 -11.60 -13.21
CA LYS A 76 -3.63 -11.89 -12.29
C LYS A 76 -2.67 -10.71 -12.20
N ILE A 77 -2.39 -10.28 -10.97
CA ILE A 77 -1.45 -9.20 -10.67
C ILE A 77 -0.03 -9.74 -10.59
N LEU A 78 0.83 -9.31 -11.50
CA LEU A 78 2.26 -9.65 -11.50
C LEU A 78 3.15 -8.47 -11.10
N GLU A 79 2.65 -7.26 -11.32
CA GLU A 79 3.29 -5.98 -10.99
C GLU A 79 2.22 -4.93 -10.69
N SER A 80 2.60 -3.90 -9.94
CA SER A 80 1.81 -2.68 -9.76
C SER A 80 1.55 -2.00 -11.11
N SER A 81 0.33 -1.52 -11.33
CA SER A 81 -0.10 -1.00 -12.62
C SER A 81 -1.34 -0.12 -12.50
N ILE A 82 -1.57 0.69 -13.53
CA ILE A 82 -2.81 1.45 -13.71
C ILE A 82 -3.65 0.71 -14.76
N ILE A 83 -4.89 0.41 -14.41
CA ILE A 83 -5.91 -0.15 -15.29
C ILE A 83 -6.76 1.01 -15.78
N ILE A 84 -6.88 1.14 -17.08
CA ILE A 84 -7.61 2.22 -17.74
C ILE A 84 -8.80 1.57 -18.43
N CYS A 85 -10.00 1.97 -18.04
CA CYS A 85 -11.19 1.68 -18.83
C CYS A 85 -11.40 2.80 -19.85
N GLU A 86 -11.59 2.43 -21.10
CA GLU A 86 -11.94 3.33 -22.18
C GLU A 86 -13.36 3.00 -22.67
N CYS A 87 -14.30 3.92 -22.49
CA CYS A 87 -15.66 3.85 -23.03
C CYS A 87 -15.72 4.73 -24.29
N GLN A 88 -16.07 4.13 -25.42
CA GLN A 88 -16.15 4.81 -26.71
C GLN A 88 -17.59 4.80 -27.19
N GLY A 89 -18.21 5.98 -27.26
CA GLY A 89 -19.50 6.19 -27.92
C GLY A 89 -19.33 6.59 -29.39
N ILE A 90 -20.44 6.94 -30.04
CA ILE A 90 -20.45 7.25 -31.48
C ILE A 90 -19.65 8.52 -31.81
N LYS A 91 -19.70 9.53 -30.94
CA LYS A 91 -19.10 10.86 -31.16
C LYS A 91 -18.18 11.31 -30.05
N ASP A 92 -18.06 10.52 -28.99
CA ASP A 92 -17.45 10.92 -27.74
C ASP A 92 -16.78 9.72 -27.07
N TYR A 93 -15.86 9.98 -26.16
CA TYR A 93 -15.09 8.97 -25.44
C TYR A 93 -14.85 9.41 -23.99
N ALA A 94 -14.85 8.45 -23.09
CA ALA A 94 -14.50 8.67 -21.69
C ALA A 94 -13.50 7.64 -21.22
N THR A 95 -12.60 8.07 -20.34
CA THR A 95 -11.65 7.17 -19.69
C THR A 95 -11.77 7.29 -18.18
N SER A 96 -11.57 6.17 -17.50
CA SER A 96 -11.47 6.12 -16.05
C SER A 96 -10.32 5.21 -15.67
N ILE A 97 -9.63 5.52 -14.58
CA ILE A 97 -8.44 4.77 -14.16
C ILE A 97 -8.59 4.21 -12.74
N VAL A 98 -8.00 3.06 -12.50
CA VAL A 98 -7.78 2.51 -11.16
C VAL A 98 -6.35 2.00 -11.03
N SER A 99 -5.70 2.38 -9.94
CA SER A 99 -4.38 1.88 -9.60
C SER A 99 -4.48 0.59 -8.80
N VAL A 100 -3.68 -0.40 -9.17
CA VAL A 100 -3.50 -1.63 -8.42
C VAL A 100 -2.04 -1.79 -8.06
N TYR A 101 -1.77 -2.22 -6.84
CA TYR A 101 -0.45 -2.20 -6.26
C TYR A 101 -0.07 -3.56 -5.73
N LEU A 102 1.17 -3.95 -6.01
CA LEU A 102 1.80 -5.09 -5.39
C LEU A 102 2.20 -4.71 -3.96
N THR A 103 1.91 -5.58 -2.99
CA THR A 103 2.43 -5.45 -1.63
C THR A 103 3.02 -6.78 -1.17
N GLU A 104 4.00 -6.68 -0.28
CA GLU A 104 4.60 -7.81 0.43
C GLU A 104 4.03 -7.95 1.85
N LEU A 105 3.23 -6.97 2.28
CA LEU A 105 2.56 -6.92 3.58
C LEU A 105 1.22 -7.66 3.54
N ASN A 106 0.75 -8.11 4.70
CA ASN A 106 -0.60 -8.61 4.95
C ASN A 106 -1.58 -7.47 5.28
N ASP A 107 -1.12 -6.46 6.02
CA ASP A 107 -1.84 -5.25 6.39
C ASP A 107 -1.23 -4.01 5.72
N PRO A 108 -1.97 -2.90 5.55
CA PRO A 108 -1.47 -1.67 4.91
C PRO A 108 -0.24 -1.07 5.63
N VAL A 109 -0.17 -1.27 6.95
CA VAL A 109 0.93 -0.86 7.82
C VAL A 109 1.22 -2.00 8.80
N GLU A 110 2.48 -2.39 8.94
CA GLU A 110 2.93 -3.47 9.81
C GLU A 110 4.19 -3.11 10.60
N ILE A 111 4.29 -3.68 11.81
CA ILE A 111 5.52 -3.69 12.60
C ILE A 111 6.13 -5.08 12.56
N PHE A 112 7.35 -5.18 12.04
CA PHE A 112 8.17 -6.38 12.17
C PHE A 112 9.15 -6.22 13.33
N ALA A 113 9.21 -7.20 14.21
CA ALA A 113 10.26 -7.34 15.21
C ALA A 113 10.60 -8.84 15.33
N PRO A 114 11.89 -9.22 15.41
CA PRO A 114 12.30 -10.62 15.38
C PRO A 114 11.89 -11.40 16.63
N ILE A 115 11.77 -10.71 17.77
CA ILE A 115 11.40 -11.25 19.08
C ILE A 115 10.60 -10.20 19.85
N ASP A 116 9.64 -10.64 20.67
CA ASP A 116 8.84 -9.73 21.50
C ASP A 116 9.53 -9.40 22.84
N GLN A 117 10.47 -10.24 23.27
CA GLN A 117 11.26 -10.07 24.49
C GLN A 117 12.77 -10.15 24.20
N PRO A 118 13.39 -9.08 23.68
CA PRO A 118 14.84 -9.04 23.53
C PRO A 118 15.54 -9.01 24.88
N LEU A 119 16.70 -9.64 25.00
CA LEU A 119 17.48 -9.58 26.24
C LEU A 119 18.30 -8.31 26.28
N GLU A 120 18.54 -7.82 27.50
CA GLU A 120 19.37 -6.64 27.70
C GLU A 120 20.76 -6.80 27.06
N GLN A 121 21.28 -5.69 26.53
CA GLN A 121 22.56 -5.58 25.83
C GLN A 121 22.64 -6.32 24.48
N GLU A 122 21.51 -6.83 23.96
CA GLU A 122 21.45 -7.33 22.59
C GLU A 122 21.22 -6.21 21.58
N SER A 123 21.71 -6.42 20.35
CA SER A 123 21.27 -5.62 19.21
C SER A 123 19.84 -6.02 18.87
N PHE A 124 18.95 -5.05 18.78
CA PHE A 124 17.53 -5.27 18.51
C PHE A 124 17.05 -4.35 17.39
N GLU A 125 16.21 -4.85 16.50
CA GLU A 125 15.71 -4.10 15.35
C GLU A 125 14.21 -4.26 15.21
N MET A 126 13.53 -3.15 14.92
CA MET A 126 12.13 -3.12 14.53
C MET A 126 11.98 -2.39 13.20
N ILE A 127 11.04 -2.85 12.38
CA ILE A 127 10.77 -2.28 11.06
C ILE A 127 9.29 -1.86 11.02
N CYS A 128 9.05 -0.58 10.79
CA CYS A 128 7.73 -0.02 10.50
C CYS A 128 7.60 0.03 8.99
N ALA A 129 6.76 -0.83 8.42
CA ALA A 129 6.57 -0.94 6.97
C ALA A 129 5.15 -0.53 6.61
N ALA A 130 5.02 0.27 5.56
CA ALA A 130 3.74 0.62 4.97
C ALA A 130 3.76 0.34 3.47
N ASP A 131 2.61 0.01 2.89
CA ASP A 131 2.52 -0.17 1.44
C ASP A 131 2.88 1.14 0.72
N SER A 132 3.73 1.07 -0.29
CA SER A 132 4.16 2.27 -1.02
C SER A 132 3.08 2.79 -1.97
N ALA A 133 1.92 2.15 -2.00
CA ALA A 133 0.77 2.56 -2.80
C ALA A 133 0.08 3.77 -2.17
N ASN A 134 -0.32 3.58 -0.92
CA ASN A 134 -1.13 4.50 -0.16
C ASN A 134 -0.29 5.40 0.75
N PHE A 135 0.95 5.00 1.08
CA PHE A 135 1.78 5.73 2.03
C PHE A 135 3.03 6.34 1.40
N SER A 136 3.40 7.51 1.89
CA SER A 136 4.57 8.27 1.43
C SER A 136 5.75 8.20 2.40
N GLU A 137 5.46 8.08 3.69
CA GLU A 137 6.45 8.13 4.76
C GLU A 137 6.02 7.25 5.93
N THR A 138 7.01 6.73 6.66
CA THR A 138 6.82 6.03 7.92
C THR A 138 7.75 6.58 9.00
N ALA A 139 7.26 6.66 10.23
CA ALA A 139 7.99 7.20 11.37
C ALA A 139 7.70 6.41 12.65
N TRP A 140 8.70 6.38 13.54
CA TRP A 140 8.61 5.71 14.82
C TRP A 140 8.36 6.71 15.94
N TYR A 141 7.48 6.36 16.85
CA TYR A 141 7.18 7.12 18.05
C TYR A 141 7.24 6.22 19.28
N LYS A 142 7.65 6.80 20.42
CA LYS A 142 7.51 6.20 21.75
C LYS A 142 6.95 7.27 22.67
N ASP A 143 5.89 6.95 23.40
CA ASP A 143 5.23 7.89 24.33
C ASP A 143 4.85 9.23 23.65
N ASN A 144 4.38 9.17 22.40
CA ASN A 144 4.06 10.31 21.52
C ASN A 144 5.26 11.19 21.11
N VAL A 145 6.49 10.73 21.33
CA VAL A 145 7.72 11.43 20.92
C VAL A 145 8.32 10.74 19.71
N LEU A 146 8.63 11.52 18.66
CA LEU A 146 9.30 11.03 17.46
C LEU A 146 10.69 10.48 17.84
N LEU A 147 10.97 9.26 17.39
CA LEU A 147 12.26 8.60 17.59
C LEU A 147 13.21 8.96 16.44
N GLU A 148 14.29 9.66 16.81
CA GLU A 148 15.41 10.01 15.93
C GLU A 148 16.65 9.18 16.28
N ALA A 149 17.65 9.21 15.41
CA ALA A 149 18.92 8.55 15.69
C ALA A 149 19.67 9.26 16.84
N ASP A 150 20.32 8.47 17.70
CA ASP A 150 21.17 8.93 18.80
C ASP A 150 22.40 8.01 18.97
N ASN A 151 23.13 8.13 20.09
CA ASN A 151 24.33 7.30 20.33
C ASN A 151 24.02 5.81 20.57
N THR A 152 22.77 5.49 20.93
CA THR A 152 22.29 4.14 21.28
C THR A 152 21.42 3.51 20.20
N LYS A 153 20.81 4.34 19.35
CA LYS A 153 19.82 3.94 18.34
C LYS A 153 20.14 4.55 16.98
N THR A 154 19.91 3.77 15.94
CA THR A 154 19.96 4.23 14.55
C THR A 154 18.56 4.16 13.96
N VAL A 155 18.20 5.18 13.19
CA VAL A 155 16.93 5.26 12.48
C VAL A 155 17.22 5.57 11.02
N TYR A 156 16.74 4.73 10.11
CA TYR A 156 16.95 4.94 8.68
C TYR A 156 15.76 4.44 7.87
N THR A 157 15.59 5.00 6.68
CA THR A 157 14.58 4.54 5.72
C THR A 157 15.16 3.43 4.85
N ASN A 158 14.39 2.35 4.70
CA ASN A 158 14.65 1.30 3.72
C ASN A 158 13.48 1.31 2.73
N LEU A 159 13.78 1.46 1.43
CA LEU A 159 12.77 1.49 0.38
C LEU A 159 12.82 0.17 -0.38
N SER A 160 11.73 -0.58 -0.36
CA SER A 160 11.49 -1.62 -1.37
C SER A 160 10.66 -1.02 -2.50
N ASN A 161 10.53 -1.74 -3.62
CA ASN A 161 9.69 -1.27 -4.73
C ASN A 161 8.21 -1.13 -4.33
N ASN A 162 7.78 -1.80 -3.25
CA ASN A 162 6.38 -1.98 -2.89
C ASN A 162 6.05 -1.48 -1.47
N SER A 163 7.05 -1.05 -0.70
CA SER A 163 6.88 -0.63 0.68
C SER A 163 7.83 0.49 1.07
N VAL A 164 7.32 1.43 1.87
CA VAL A 164 8.10 2.46 2.55
C VAL A 164 8.38 1.96 3.96
N MET A 165 9.65 1.73 4.30
CA MET A 165 10.02 1.18 5.61
C MET A 165 10.90 2.15 6.39
N ARG A 166 10.64 2.26 7.69
CA ARG A 166 11.50 2.94 8.65
C ARG A 166 12.01 1.93 9.65
N VAL A 167 13.33 1.77 9.69
CA VAL A 167 14.02 0.83 10.58
C VAL A 167 14.46 1.58 11.82
N LEU A 168 14.13 1.04 13.00
CA LEU A 168 14.65 1.46 14.29
C LEU A 168 15.53 0.34 14.84
N LYS A 169 16.82 0.62 14.97
CA LYS A 169 17.81 -0.35 15.43
C LYS A 169 18.53 0.15 16.67
N PHE A 170 18.47 -0.64 17.73
CA PHE A 170 19.19 -0.44 18.98
C PHE A 170 20.54 -1.16 18.88
N ASN A 171 21.63 -0.46 19.20
CA ASN A 171 22.96 -1.07 19.26
C ASN A 171 23.09 -2.02 20.46
N TRP A 172 22.51 -1.60 21.59
CA TRP A 172 22.38 -2.36 22.83
C TRP A 172 21.07 -1.93 23.50
N ILE A 173 20.07 -2.81 23.50
CA ILE A 173 18.78 -2.50 24.12
C ILE A 173 18.86 -2.63 25.65
N THR A 174 18.16 -1.75 26.37
CA THR A 174 18.18 -1.67 27.84
C THR A 174 16.78 -1.80 28.43
N LYS A 175 16.65 -2.07 29.74
CA LYS A 175 15.35 -2.06 30.43
C LYS A 175 14.56 -0.76 30.28
N ASN A 176 15.25 0.38 30.10
CA ASN A 176 14.59 1.66 29.86
C ASN A 176 13.96 1.77 28.46
N ASP A 177 14.35 0.88 27.54
CA ASP A 177 13.76 0.82 26.21
C ASP A 177 12.44 0.02 26.19
N THR A 178 12.07 -0.68 27.27
CA THR A 178 10.73 -1.29 27.43
C THR A 178 9.63 -0.25 27.22
N GLY A 179 8.55 -0.66 26.55
CA GLY A 179 7.37 0.20 26.38
C GLY A 179 6.60 -0.02 25.08
N MET A 180 5.63 0.87 24.85
CA MET A 180 4.81 0.90 23.64
C MET A 180 5.51 1.73 22.56
N TYR A 181 5.76 1.11 21.42
CA TYR A 181 6.25 1.74 20.22
C TYR A 181 5.13 1.88 19.21
N GLU A 182 5.04 3.04 18.57
CA GLU A 182 4.04 3.35 17.55
C GLU A 182 4.72 3.60 16.21
N CYS A 183 4.27 2.87 15.19
CA CYS A 183 4.58 3.09 13.78
C CYS A 183 3.47 3.94 13.19
N GLN A 184 3.82 5.14 12.73
CA GLN A 184 2.92 6.04 12.01
C GLN A 184 3.26 6.04 10.52
N ALA A 185 2.26 5.84 9.68
CA ALA A 185 2.39 5.91 8.22
C ALA A 185 1.54 7.05 7.65
N LEU A 186 2.16 7.88 6.82
CA LEU A 186 1.56 9.06 6.22
C LEU A 186 0.87 8.72 4.91
N GLU A 187 -0.46 8.82 4.86
CA GLU A 187 -1.20 8.57 3.62
C GLU A 187 -0.85 9.62 2.56
N LYS A 188 -0.75 9.19 1.32
CA LYS A 188 -0.59 10.06 0.17
C LYS A 188 -1.88 10.84 -0.04
N SER A 189 -1.76 12.16 -0.18
CA SER A 189 -2.89 12.97 -0.61
C SER A 189 -3.30 12.58 -2.04
N PRO A 190 -4.58 12.25 -2.30
CA PRO A 190 -5.07 11.98 -3.65
C PRO A 190 -5.19 13.25 -4.51
N PHE A 191 -4.95 14.45 -3.95
CA PHE A 191 -5.12 15.72 -4.66
C PHE A 191 -3.87 16.61 -4.54
N PHE A 192 -3.28 16.96 -5.68
CA PHE A 192 -2.58 18.23 -5.83
C PHE A 192 -3.67 19.31 -5.92
N SER A 193 -3.93 20.04 -4.83
CA SER A 193 -4.83 21.20 -4.86
C SER A 193 -4.07 22.45 -4.42
N ASP A 194 -4.11 23.47 -5.27
CA ASP A 194 -3.48 24.79 -5.17
C ASP A 194 -4.11 25.69 -4.09
N SER A 195 -4.61 25.13 -2.98
CA SER A 195 -5.33 25.86 -1.94
C SER A 195 -4.67 25.73 -0.57
N ASP A 196 -4.42 26.87 0.08
CA ASP A 196 -3.82 27.06 1.42
C ASP A 196 -4.62 26.48 2.61
N GLU A 197 -5.50 25.50 2.38
CA GLU A 197 -6.15 24.77 3.48
C GLU A 197 -5.22 23.66 3.98
N VAL A 198 -4.89 23.70 5.28
CA VAL A 198 -4.19 22.62 5.99
C VAL A 198 -5.09 21.39 5.94
N LYS A 199 -4.93 20.54 4.93
CA LYS A 199 -5.62 19.25 4.86
C LYS A 199 -5.09 18.37 5.98
N MET A 200 -6.01 17.85 6.80
CA MET A 200 -5.69 16.82 7.78
C MET A 200 -5.02 15.67 7.05
N VAL A 201 -3.73 15.47 7.29
CA VAL A 201 -3.03 14.33 6.72
C VAL A 201 -3.51 13.11 7.48
N ASN A 202 -4.10 12.14 6.77
CA ASN A 202 -4.54 10.92 7.42
C ASN A 202 -3.30 10.10 7.79
N ILE A 203 -3.25 9.66 9.04
CA ILE A 203 -2.11 8.93 9.61
C ILE A 203 -2.65 7.60 10.13
N GLN A 204 -2.20 6.51 9.52
CA GLN A 204 -2.44 5.18 10.05
C GLN A 204 -1.41 4.86 11.13
N ARG A 205 -1.88 4.32 12.26
CA ARG A 205 -1.07 4.02 13.45
C ARG A 205 -1.16 2.54 13.79
N VAL A 206 -0.01 1.91 14.00
CA VAL A 206 0.09 0.54 14.51
C VAL A 206 1.04 0.55 15.70
N VAL A 207 0.73 -0.21 16.73
CA VAL A 207 1.51 -0.22 17.98
C VAL A 207 2.06 -1.60 18.28
N LYS A 208 3.22 -1.65 18.94
CA LYS A 208 3.82 -2.87 19.46
C LYS A 208 4.44 -2.62 20.84
N TYR A 209 4.13 -3.50 21.79
CA TYR A 209 4.78 -3.50 23.10
C TYR A 209 6.06 -4.32 23.04
N ILE A 210 7.17 -3.77 23.53
CA ILE A 210 8.44 -4.47 23.68
C ILE A 210 8.78 -4.56 25.17
N ASP A 211 9.04 -5.78 25.63
CA ASP A 211 9.44 -6.06 27.01
C ASP A 211 10.88 -6.57 27.04
N VAL A 212 11.82 -5.71 27.42
CA VAL A 212 13.24 -6.08 27.43
C VAL A 212 13.50 -6.99 28.63
N GLY A 213 13.93 -8.22 28.38
CA GLY A 213 14.26 -9.23 29.39
C GLY A 213 15.63 -8.98 30.03
N GLU A 214 15.84 -9.55 31.22
CA GLU A 214 17.17 -9.56 31.85
C GLU A 214 18.01 -10.69 31.24
N ARG A 215 19.28 -10.42 30.97
CA ARG A 215 20.21 -11.49 30.58
C ARG A 215 20.48 -12.37 31.82
N PRO A 216 20.33 -13.71 31.73
CA PRO A 216 20.70 -14.60 32.82
C PRO A 216 22.18 -14.41 33.18
N PRO A 217 22.57 -14.52 34.46
CA PRO A 217 23.97 -14.52 34.83
C PRO A 217 24.69 -15.66 34.09
N GLU A 218 25.80 -15.35 33.42
CA GLU A 218 26.68 -16.38 32.84
C GLU A 218 27.15 -17.31 33.97
N ASN A 219 26.85 -18.61 33.86
CA ASN A 219 27.36 -19.60 34.81
C ASN A 219 28.88 -19.70 34.64
N ILE A 220 29.64 -19.11 35.57
CA ILE A 220 31.11 -19.18 35.62
C ILE A 220 31.60 -20.55 36.17
N ASN A 221 30.77 -21.59 36.25
CA ASN A 221 31.14 -22.85 36.88
C ASN A 221 30.86 -24.09 36.01
N GLU A 222 31.66 -24.28 34.94
CA GLU A 222 31.96 -25.61 34.39
C GLU A 222 33.43 -25.70 33.92
N GLU A 223 34.39 -25.31 34.77
CA GLU A 223 35.80 -25.70 34.60
C GLU A 223 36.46 -25.96 35.97
N ILE A 224 35.97 -26.93 36.74
CA ILE A 224 36.82 -27.68 37.68
C ILE A 224 36.28 -29.13 37.75
N SER A 225 36.86 -30.01 36.94
CA SER A 225 36.85 -31.46 37.13
C SER A 225 38.11 -32.05 36.48
#